data_AF-A0AA36HJ98-F1
#
_entry.id   AF-A0AA36HJ98-F1
#
_cell.length_a   1.000
_cell.length_b   1.000
_cell.length_c   1.000
_cell.angle_alpha   90.00
_cell.angle_beta   90.00
_cell.angle_gamma   90.00
#
_symmetry.space_group_name_H-M   'P 1'
#
loop_
_entity.id
_entity.type
_entity.pdbx_description
1 polymer ?
#
loop_
_entity_poly.entity_id
_entity_poly.type
_entity_poly.pdbx_seq_one_letter_code
_entity_poly.pdbx_strand_id
1 'polypeptide(L)'
;MAPRLGIRRLEHASQTSVPHPAPSAARGSGPAGSVGTPRSSPIDSPCFQTKGSLESLAGQFVTPGASAFAMLAPSEAAPQVTPEMSRFRVGDRVRARVPMKISNEGRGYFNEGGGYGVPDHQRDFKKEKQERRELSPVIEGGSEGYVVGIITAGEWANRPKGWKGQPRPGVMVNWDEATYPLDVAEEMFLTEVEGESLSELHIRQRKKRWRRASDF
;
A
#
# COMPACT_ATOMS: atom_id res chain seq x y z
N MET A 1 -64.06 23.81 25.92
CA MET A 1 -62.97 23.46 26.86
C MET A 1 -61.80 22.96 26.03
N ALA A 2 -60.70 23.72 25.98
CA ALA A 2 -59.50 23.38 25.22
C ALA A 2 -58.29 23.32 26.17
N PRO A 3 -57.48 22.25 26.17
CA PRO A 3 -56.26 22.22 26.96
C PRO A 3 -55.08 22.83 26.18
N ARG A 4 -54.43 23.81 26.81
CA ARG A 4 -53.10 24.35 26.46
C ARG A 4 -52.01 23.44 27.01
N LEU A 5 -51.06 23.04 26.18
CA LEU A 5 -49.71 22.56 26.55
C LEU A 5 -48.81 22.96 25.37
N GLY A 6 -47.65 23.59 25.48
CA GLY A 6 -46.73 23.83 26.59
C GLY A 6 -45.34 23.89 25.93
N ILE A 7 -44.93 25.06 25.44
CA ILE A 7 -43.67 25.24 24.69
C ILE A 7 -42.51 25.16 25.69
N ARG A 8 -41.69 24.11 25.59
CA ARG A 8 -40.43 23.99 26.34
C ARG A 8 -39.30 24.69 25.57
N ARG A 9 -38.78 25.73 26.22
CA ARG A 9 -37.58 26.49 25.84
C ARG A 9 -36.35 25.63 26.17
N LEU A 10 -35.54 25.27 25.17
CA LEU A 10 -34.23 24.67 25.38
C LEU A 10 -33.21 25.80 25.42
N GLU A 11 -32.56 25.94 26.58
CA GLU A 11 -31.49 26.90 26.82
C GLU A 11 -30.18 26.46 26.17
N HIS A 12 -29.47 27.44 25.64
CA HIS A 12 -28.15 27.30 25.03
C HIS A 12 -27.10 27.02 26.11
N ALA A 13 -26.42 25.87 26.00
CA ALA A 13 -25.21 25.60 26.77
C ALA A 13 -24.01 26.25 26.05
N SER A 14 -23.44 27.24 26.72
CA SER A 14 -22.29 28.03 26.32
C SER A 14 -21.02 27.20 26.19
N GLN A 15 -20.24 27.51 25.15
CA GLN A 15 -18.91 26.97 24.87
C GLN A 15 -17.91 27.45 25.93
N THR A 16 -17.26 26.51 26.61
CA THR A 16 -16.06 26.76 27.43
C THR A 16 -14.83 26.73 26.53
N SER A 17 -14.27 27.89 26.24
CA SER A 17 -12.97 28.05 25.58
C SER A 17 -11.84 27.63 26.53
N VAL A 18 -11.05 26.63 26.14
CA VAL A 18 -9.80 26.26 26.82
C VAL A 18 -8.68 27.19 26.36
N PRO A 19 -7.90 27.82 27.26
CA PRO A 19 -6.79 28.68 26.87
C PRO A 19 -5.57 27.87 26.40
N HIS A 20 -5.04 28.25 25.23
CA HIS A 20 -3.75 27.79 24.71
C HIS A 20 -2.59 28.29 25.59
N PRO A 21 -1.62 27.44 25.98
CA PRO A 21 -0.37 27.92 26.56
C PRO A 21 0.56 28.51 25.49
N ALA A 22 1.16 29.67 25.80
CA ALA A 22 2.10 30.39 24.96
C ALA A 22 3.43 29.63 24.74
N PRO A 23 4.11 29.82 23.60
CA PRO A 23 5.42 29.23 23.34
C PRO A 23 6.52 29.91 24.17
N SER A 24 7.16 29.14 25.04
CA SER A 24 8.35 29.55 25.79
C SER A 24 9.56 29.58 24.86
N ALA A 25 10.02 30.80 24.55
CA ALA A 25 11.30 31.04 23.92
C ALA A 25 12.43 30.90 24.96
N ALA A 26 13.15 29.79 24.92
CA ALA A 26 14.41 29.65 25.66
C ALA A 26 15.58 29.62 24.67
N ARG A 27 16.22 30.78 24.53
CA ARG A 27 17.58 30.92 24.00
C ARG A 27 18.54 30.14 24.91
N GLY A 28 19.34 29.27 24.32
CA GLY A 28 20.43 28.57 24.98
C GLY A 28 21.65 28.50 24.07
N SER A 29 22.36 29.62 23.96
CA SER A 29 23.72 29.71 23.43
C SER A 29 24.71 29.17 24.47
N GLY A 30 25.52 28.17 24.11
CA GLY A 30 26.65 27.68 24.90
C GLY A 30 27.68 26.93 24.04
N PRO A 31 28.99 27.05 24.31
CA PRO A 31 30.03 26.96 23.28
C PRO A 31 30.82 25.64 23.25
N ALA A 32 31.50 25.45 22.10
CA ALA A 32 32.78 24.80 21.85
C ALA A 32 33.27 23.72 22.85
N GLY A 33 33.34 22.47 22.36
CA GLY A 33 33.98 21.36 23.05
C GLY A 33 34.64 20.37 22.08
N SER A 34 35.96 20.49 21.98
CA SER A 34 36.99 19.48 21.66
C SER A 34 36.80 18.49 20.50
N VAL A 35 37.58 18.76 19.44
CA VAL A 35 38.57 17.88 18.82
C VAL A 35 38.66 16.46 19.37
N GLY A 36 38.28 15.48 18.55
CA GLY A 36 38.59 14.06 18.72
C GLY A 36 38.86 13.43 17.36
N THR A 37 40.13 13.20 17.09
CA THR A 37 40.71 12.61 15.86
C THR A 37 40.12 11.24 15.47
N PRO A 38 40.14 10.89 14.16
CA PRO A 38 39.59 9.64 13.64
C PRO A 38 40.50 8.45 13.96
N ARG A 39 39.95 7.39 14.54
CA ARG A 39 40.58 6.06 14.56
C ARG A 39 40.22 5.32 13.28
N SER A 40 41.20 5.30 12.39
CA SER A 40 41.41 4.34 11.33
C SER A 40 41.55 2.92 11.88
N SER A 41 40.74 1.99 11.36
CA SER A 41 41.08 0.57 11.30
C SER A 41 40.62 0.01 9.96
N PRO A 42 41.52 -0.54 9.13
CA PRO A 42 41.18 -1.26 7.91
C PRO A 42 40.85 -2.71 8.28
N ILE A 43 39.75 -3.26 7.77
CA ILE A 43 39.55 -4.71 7.78
C ILE A 43 39.16 -5.15 6.37
N ASP A 44 40.17 -5.77 5.78
CA ASP A 44 40.24 -6.64 4.62
C ASP A 44 38.94 -7.25 4.10
N SER A 45 38.76 -7.07 2.80
CA SER A 45 37.95 -7.91 1.93
C SER A 45 38.70 -9.19 1.60
N PRO A 46 38.09 -10.38 1.73
CA PRO A 46 38.50 -11.53 0.93
C PRO A 46 37.71 -11.60 -0.37
N CYS A 47 38.43 -11.34 -1.46
CA CYS A 47 38.16 -11.78 -2.81
C CYS A 47 37.96 -13.32 -2.82
N PHE A 48 36.82 -13.80 -3.31
CA PHE A 48 36.67 -15.19 -3.72
C PHE A 48 36.42 -15.23 -5.23
N GLN A 49 37.51 -15.40 -5.96
CA GLN A 49 37.51 -15.94 -7.31
C GLN A 49 37.36 -17.47 -7.20
N THR A 50 36.34 -18.03 -7.82
CA THR A 50 36.36 -19.42 -8.25
C THR A 50 36.15 -19.48 -9.75
N LYS A 51 37.29 -19.65 -10.43
CA LYS A 51 37.39 -20.19 -11.78
C LYS A 51 37.05 -21.68 -11.70
N GLY A 52 36.14 -22.15 -12.54
CA GLY A 52 35.94 -23.56 -12.86
C GLY A 52 35.43 -23.61 -14.30
N SER A 53 36.32 -23.70 -15.28
CA SER A 53 36.87 -24.94 -15.86
C SER A 53 36.03 -25.38 -17.05
N LEU A 54 36.53 -25.00 -18.23
CA LEU A 54 36.18 -25.48 -19.56
C LEU A 54 36.92 -26.80 -19.80
N GLU A 55 36.21 -27.92 -19.91
CA GLU A 55 36.57 -29.09 -20.73
C GLU A 55 35.23 -29.74 -21.14
N SER A 56 34.77 -29.60 -22.39
CA SER A 56 35.17 -30.35 -23.58
C SER A 56 34.98 -31.86 -23.40
N LEU A 57 33.94 -32.43 -24.01
CA LEU A 57 34.09 -33.66 -24.78
C LEU A 57 32.89 -33.90 -25.70
N ALA A 58 33.25 -34.05 -26.97
CA ALA A 58 32.41 -34.44 -28.07
C ALA A 58 31.76 -35.82 -27.83
N GLY A 59 30.52 -35.94 -28.26
CA GLY A 59 29.79 -37.20 -28.30
C GLY A 59 28.71 -37.12 -29.37
N GLN A 60 29.13 -37.15 -30.64
CA GLN A 60 28.24 -37.42 -31.76
C GLN A 60 27.71 -38.85 -31.63
N PHE A 61 26.41 -39.00 -31.40
CA PHE A 61 25.70 -40.24 -31.67
C PHE A 61 24.68 -39.97 -32.77
N VAL A 62 24.97 -40.50 -33.95
CA VAL A 62 24.04 -40.61 -35.08
C VAL A 62 23.32 -41.93 -34.90
N THR A 63 22.02 -41.90 -34.68
CA THR A 63 21.13 -43.07 -34.86
C THR A 63 20.16 -42.77 -36.00
N PRO A 64 20.11 -43.61 -37.06
CA PRO A 64 19.07 -43.51 -38.06
C PRO A 64 17.86 -44.36 -37.65
N GLY A 65 16.67 -43.88 -37.99
CA GLY A 65 15.53 -44.75 -38.27
C GLY A 65 14.61 -45.08 -37.10
N ALA A 66 13.63 -44.20 -36.88
CA ALA A 66 12.29 -44.64 -36.51
C ALA A 66 11.28 -43.63 -37.10
N SER A 67 10.71 -44.02 -38.23
CA SER A 67 9.53 -43.37 -38.81
C SER A 67 8.37 -43.61 -37.84
N ALA A 68 7.96 -42.55 -37.13
CA ALA A 68 6.73 -42.53 -36.38
C ALA A 68 5.84 -41.45 -37.00
N PHE A 69 4.78 -41.93 -37.65
CA PHE A 69 3.63 -41.19 -38.12
C PHE A 69 3.07 -40.35 -36.95
N ALA A 70 3.51 -39.09 -36.84
CA ALA A 70 2.94 -38.15 -35.89
C ALA A 70 1.57 -37.76 -36.43
N MET A 71 0.54 -38.47 -35.97
CA MET A 71 -0.84 -38.05 -36.12
C MET A 71 -0.95 -36.62 -35.56
N LEU A 72 -1.36 -35.71 -36.44
CA LEU A 72 -1.82 -34.37 -36.11
C LEU A 72 -3.01 -34.49 -35.15
N ALA A 73 -2.73 -34.58 -33.86
CA ALA A 73 -3.72 -34.28 -32.84
C ALA A 73 -4.08 -32.80 -32.99
N PRO A 74 -5.37 -32.43 -33.06
CA PRO A 74 -5.75 -31.04 -32.96
C PRO A 74 -5.21 -30.54 -31.61
N SER A 75 -4.30 -29.56 -31.68
CA SER A 75 -3.84 -28.83 -30.51
C SER A 75 -5.09 -28.31 -29.80
N GLU A 76 -5.45 -28.96 -28.70
CA GLU A 76 -6.48 -28.53 -27.79
C GLU A 76 -6.08 -27.13 -27.38
N ALA A 77 -6.76 -26.13 -27.94
CA ALA A 77 -6.54 -24.73 -27.61
C ALA A 77 -6.77 -24.64 -26.11
N ALA A 78 -5.70 -24.42 -25.36
CA ALA A 78 -5.77 -24.26 -23.92
C ALA A 78 -6.92 -23.29 -23.62
N PRO A 79 -7.83 -23.62 -22.69
CA PRO A 79 -8.95 -22.74 -22.37
C PRO A 79 -8.35 -21.37 -22.08
N GLN A 80 -8.76 -20.37 -22.86
CA GLN A 80 -8.36 -19.00 -22.59
C GLN A 80 -9.00 -18.63 -21.27
N VAL A 81 -8.22 -18.77 -20.19
CA VAL A 81 -8.63 -18.38 -18.84
C VAL A 81 -8.80 -16.88 -18.89
N THR A 82 -10.03 -16.44 -19.06
CA THR A 82 -10.39 -15.04 -18.88
C THR A 82 -9.92 -14.66 -17.47
N PRO A 83 -9.16 -13.56 -17.31
CA PRO A 83 -8.68 -13.16 -16.01
C PRO A 83 -9.88 -13.00 -15.07
N GLU A 84 -9.87 -13.68 -13.94
CA GLU A 84 -10.91 -13.54 -12.91
C GLU A 84 -11.06 -12.04 -12.61
N MET A 85 -12.28 -11.54 -12.79
CA MET A 85 -12.60 -10.17 -12.43
C MET A 85 -12.79 -10.09 -10.91
N SER A 86 -12.33 -8.99 -10.33
CA SER A 86 -12.49 -8.76 -8.91
C SER A 86 -13.96 -8.70 -8.50
N ARG A 87 -14.29 -9.25 -7.33
CA ARG A 87 -15.63 -9.08 -6.76
C ARG A 87 -15.92 -7.65 -6.28
N PHE A 88 -14.86 -6.90 -5.96
CA PHE A 88 -14.96 -5.53 -5.45
C PHE A 88 -15.02 -4.52 -6.61
N ARG A 89 -15.54 -3.34 -6.33
CA ARG A 89 -15.61 -2.20 -7.25
C ARG A 89 -15.01 -0.96 -6.58
N VAL A 90 -14.55 -0.04 -7.42
CA VAL A 90 -14.05 1.26 -6.94
C VAL A 90 -15.18 2.02 -6.24
N GLY A 91 -14.91 2.47 -5.02
CA GLY A 91 -15.85 3.16 -4.16
C GLY A 91 -16.52 2.27 -3.10
N ASP A 92 -16.35 0.95 -3.17
CA ASP A 92 -16.86 0.03 -2.16
C ASP A 92 -16.13 0.23 -0.84
N ARG A 93 -16.87 0.12 0.27
CA ARG A 93 -16.31 0.15 1.60
C ARG A 93 -15.88 -1.25 2.00
N VAL A 94 -14.65 -1.38 2.46
CA VAL A 94 -14.04 -2.67 2.81
C VAL A 94 -13.45 -2.62 4.20
N ARG A 95 -13.33 -3.79 4.81
CA ARG A 95 -12.70 -4.00 6.11
C ARG A 95 -11.65 -5.09 6.00
N ALA A 96 -10.51 -4.88 6.64
CA ALA A 96 -9.46 -5.89 6.77
C ALA A 96 -9.95 -7.03 7.66
N ARG A 97 -9.96 -8.26 7.12
CA ARG A 97 -10.39 -9.46 7.85
C ARG A 97 -9.30 -9.97 8.80
N VAL A 98 -8.04 -9.81 8.42
CA VAL A 98 -6.86 -10.26 9.15
C VAL A 98 -5.81 -9.15 9.14
N PRO A 99 -4.84 -9.15 10.07
CA PRO A 99 -3.71 -8.25 10.00
C PRO A 99 -2.92 -8.47 8.71
N MET A 100 -2.56 -7.39 8.02
CA MET A 100 -1.86 -7.44 6.74
C MET A 100 -0.57 -6.64 6.79
N LYS A 101 0.47 -7.14 6.13
CA LYS A 101 1.72 -6.40 6.01
C LYS A 101 1.59 -5.33 4.94
N ILE A 102 1.94 -4.10 5.28
CA ILE A 102 1.94 -2.98 4.35
C ILE A 102 3.09 -3.15 3.34
N SER A 103 2.81 -2.90 2.07
CA SER A 103 3.82 -2.90 1.00
C SER A 103 4.97 -1.92 1.29
N ASN A 104 6.14 -2.21 0.73
CA ASN A 104 7.32 -1.35 0.84
C ASN A 104 7.67 -0.96 2.29
N GLU A 105 7.57 -1.93 3.21
CA GLU A 105 8.00 -1.79 4.61
C GLU A 105 7.24 -0.68 5.37
N GLY A 106 5.94 -0.50 5.07
CA GLY A 106 5.12 0.52 5.73
C GLY A 106 4.90 1.79 4.92
N ARG A 107 5.46 1.90 3.70
CA ARG A 107 5.31 3.08 2.82
C ARG A 107 4.17 2.98 1.81
N GLY A 108 3.44 1.87 1.83
CA GLY A 108 2.31 1.62 0.93
C GLY A 108 2.73 1.28 -0.50
N TYR A 109 1.76 1.20 -1.39
CA TYR A 109 1.95 0.69 -2.76
C TYR A 109 2.90 1.55 -3.60
N PHE A 110 2.74 2.88 -3.54
CA PHE A 110 3.55 3.84 -4.30
C PHE A 110 4.92 4.15 -3.69
N ASN A 111 5.27 3.50 -2.56
CA ASN A 111 6.54 3.71 -1.85
C ASN A 111 6.81 5.19 -1.51
N GLU A 112 5.82 5.85 -0.93
CA GLU A 112 5.89 7.27 -0.62
C GLU A 112 7.09 7.57 0.31
N GLY A 113 7.96 8.47 -0.12
CA GLY A 113 9.17 8.84 0.62
C GLY A 113 10.33 7.84 0.56
N GLY A 114 10.28 6.78 -0.26
CA GLY A 114 11.36 5.80 -0.39
C GLY A 114 12.63 6.28 -1.14
N GLY A 115 12.71 7.57 -1.48
CA GLY A 115 13.83 8.15 -2.22
C GLY A 115 13.99 7.58 -3.64
N TYR A 116 12.92 7.01 -4.22
CA TYR A 116 12.98 6.40 -5.55
C TYR A 116 13.28 7.47 -6.60
N GLY A 117 14.32 7.26 -7.40
CA GLY A 117 14.80 8.24 -8.38
C GLY A 117 15.75 9.31 -7.83
N VAL A 118 16.06 9.32 -6.53
CA VAL A 118 17.07 10.21 -5.93
C VAL A 118 18.43 9.50 -5.95
N PRO A 119 19.49 10.12 -6.50
CA PRO A 119 20.84 9.54 -6.47
C PRO A 119 21.35 9.27 -5.06
N ASP A 120 22.10 8.18 -4.88
CA ASP A 120 22.57 7.73 -3.56
C ASP A 120 23.35 8.78 -2.77
N HIS A 121 24.11 9.64 -3.46
CA HIS A 121 24.89 10.70 -2.81
C HIS A 121 24.03 11.84 -2.21
N GLN A 122 22.76 11.94 -2.59
CA GLN A 122 21.81 12.93 -2.05
C GLN A 122 20.89 12.31 -1.00
N ARG A 123 20.96 10.98 -0.79
CA ARG A 123 20.09 10.26 0.15
C ARG A 123 20.73 10.19 1.52
N ASP A 124 19.94 10.49 2.55
CA ASP A 124 20.32 10.22 3.93
C ASP A 124 19.76 8.86 4.36
N PHE A 125 20.54 7.81 4.10
CA PHE A 125 20.16 6.44 4.48
C PHE A 125 19.93 6.24 5.97
N LYS A 126 20.54 7.07 6.84
CA LYS A 126 20.34 6.96 8.29
C LYS A 126 18.96 7.48 8.65
N LYS A 127 18.58 8.65 8.12
CA LYS A 127 17.27 9.23 8.33
C LYS A 127 16.17 8.35 7.73
N GLU A 128 16.33 7.88 6.50
CA GLU A 128 15.35 6.98 5.87
C GLU A 128 15.15 5.67 6.65
N LYS A 129 16.23 5.12 7.22
CA LYS A 129 16.16 3.92 8.05
C LYS A 129 15.43 4.18 9.37
N GLN A 130 15.56 5.38 9.94
CA GLN A 130 14.88 5.78 11.16
C GLN A 130 13.38 5.99 10.90
N GLU A 131 13.02 6.75 9.86
CA GLU A 131 11.63 6.93 9.43
C GLU A 131 10.95 5.59 9.17
N ARG A 132 11.65 4.67 8.48
CA ARG A 132 11.13 3.31 8.24
C ARG A 132 10.83 2.53 9.52
N ARG A 133 11.59 2.75 10.60
CA ARG A 133 11.35 2.08 11.89
C ARG A 133 10.16 2.67 12.63
N GLU A 134 9.83 3.93 12.37
CA GLU A 134 8.73 4.66 12.99
C GLU A 134 7.39 4.34 12.33
N LEU A 135 7.40 3.98 11.04
CA LEU A 135 6.21 3.54 10.31
C LEU A 135 5.73 2.17 10.81
N SER A 136 4.42 2.04 11.04
CA SER A 136 3.82 0.73 11.29
C SER A 136 3.92 -0.11 10.02
N PRO A 137 4.50 -1.32 10.07
CA PRO A 137 4.58 -2.20 8.91
C PRO A 137 3.31 -3.04 8.71
N VAL A 138 2.31 -2.92 9.58
CA VAL A 138 1.13 -3.79 9.62
C VAL A 138 -0.14 -2.95 9.73
N ILE A 139 -1.13 -3.28 8.91
CA ILE A 139 -2.53 -2.86 9.06
C ILE A 139 -3.20 -3.82 10.02
N GLU A 140 -3.86 -3.29 11.03
CA GLU A 140 -4.58 -4.09 12.00
C GLU A 140 -5.82 -4.76 11.40
N GLY A 141 -6.13 -5.96 11.91
CA GLY A 141 -7.36 -6.65 11.54
C GLY A 141 -8.57 -5.85 12.03
N GLY A 142 -9.48 -5.54 11.13
CA GLY A 142 -10.69 -4.79 11.41
C GLY A 142 -10.63 -3.31 11.00
N SER A 143 -9.49 -2.79 10.55
CA SER A 143 -9.40 -1.45 9.96
C SER A 143 -10.26 -1.37 8.69
N GLU A 144 -10.89 -0.21 8.49
CA GLU A 144 -11.81 0.06 7.40
C GLU A 144 -11.21 1.04 6.39
N GLY A 145 -11.72 0.99 5.16
CA GLY A 145 -11.32 1.90 4.11
C GLY A 145 -12.19 1.74 2.87
N TYR A 146 -11.74 2.35 1.78
CA TYR A 146 -12.46 2.31 0.51
C TYR A 146 -11.57 1.83 -0.62
N VAL A 147 -12.18 1.09 -1.54
CA VAL A 147 -11.51 0.63 -2.75
C VAL A 147 -11.31 1.81 -3.69
N VAL A 148 -10.05 2.10 -4.04
CA VAL A 148 -9.68 3.20 -4.95
C VAL A 148 -9.23 2.70 -6.32
N GLY A 149 -8.85 1.42 -6.42
CA GLY A 149 -8.38 0.83 -7.66
C GLY A 149 -8.35 -0.70 -7.57
N ILE A 150 -8.26 -1.35 -8.72
CA ILE A 150 -8.19 -2.80 -8.83
C ILE A 150 -7.07 -3.12 -9.81
N ILE A 151 -6.05 -3.83 -9.33
CA ILE A 151 -4.99 -4.39 -10.16
C ILE A 151 -5.52 -5.70 -10.71
N THR A 152 -5.71 -5.76 -12.02
CA THR A 152 -6.20 -6.99 -12.66
C THR A 152 -5.11 -8.07 -12.68
N ALA A 153 -5.51 -9.34 -12.81
CA ALA A 153 -4.56 -10.45 -12.86
C ALA A 153 -3.53 -10.32 -14.03
N GLY A 154 -3.88 -9.60 -15.11
CA GLY A 154 -2.96 -9.32 -16.22
C GLY A 154 -1.84 -8.32 -15.87
N GLU A 155 -2.04 -7.49 -14.84
CA GLU A 155 -1.09 -6.47 -14.38
C GLU A 155 -0.24 -6.94 -13.19
N TRP A 156 -0.21 -8.25 -12.94
CA TRP A 156 0.50 -8.87 -11.82
C TRP A 156 2.03 -8.66 -11.84
N ALA A 157 2.58 -8.13 -12.93
CA ALA A 157 3.95 -7.62 -12.99
C ALA A 157 4.17 -6.44 -12.02
N ASN A 158 3.14 -5.64 -11.76
CA ASN A 158 3.15 -4.48 -10.86
C ASN A 158 2.68 -4.83 -9.44
N ARG A 159 2.70 -6.11 -9.06
CA ARG A 159 2.27 -6.55 -7.72
C ARG A 159 3.26 -6.12 -6.64
N PRO A 160 2.80 -5.98 -5.38
CA PRO A 160 3.70 -5.86 -4.24
C PRO A 160 4.74 -7.00 -4.20
N LYS A 161 6.01 -6.66 -3.94
CA LYS A 161 7.15 -7.61 -3.95
C LYS A 161 6.97 -8.82 -3.01
N GLY A 162 6.14 -8.67 -1.98
CA GLY A 162 5.84 -9.74 -1.02
C GLY A 162 4.88 -10.81 -1.53
N TRP A 163 4.14 -10.55 -2.61
CA TRP A 163 3.11 -11.45 -3.13
C TRP A 163 3.73 -12.60 -3.93
N LYS A 164 3.40 -13.83 -3.53
CA LYS A 164 3.89 -15.07 -4.13
C LYS A 164 2.71 -15.90 -4.64
N GLY A 165 2.93 -16.68 -5.69
CA GLY A 165 1.93 -17.60 -6.24
C GLY A 165 1.36 -17.13 -7.58
N GLN A 166 0.12 -17.53 -7.84
CA GLN A 166 -0.56 -17.29 -9.11
C GLN A 166 -1.06 -15.85 -9.24
N PRO A 167 -1.19 -15.31 -10.46
CA PRO A 167 -1.83 -14.03 -10.71
C PRO A 167 -3.25 -13.99 -10.16
N ARG A 168 -3.56 -12.98 -9.36
CA ARG A 168 -4.89 -12.74 -8.79
C ARG A 168 -5.25 -11.26 -8.94
N PRO A 169 -6.51 -10.87 -8.74
CA PRO A 169 -6.81 -9.45 -8.62
C PRO A 169 -6.28 -8.91 -7.28
N GLY A 170 -5.64 -7.74 -7.32
CA GLY A 170 -5.26 -6.98 -6.14
C GLY A 170 -6.21 -5.80 -5.94
N VAL A 171 -6.68 -5.58 -4.73
CA VAL A 171 -7.61 -4.50 -4.40
C VAL A 171 -6.81 -3.38 -3.75
N MET A 172 -6.79 -2.22 -4.38
CA MET A 172 -6.13 -1.03 -3.85
C MET A 172 -7.09 -0.31 -2.91
N VAL A 173 -6.68 -0.16 -1.65
CA VAL A 173 -7.52 0.37 -0.58
C VAL A 173 -6.88 1.63 -0.01
N ASN A 174 -7.69 2.68 0.10
CA ASN A 174 -7.39 3.85 0.91
C ASN A 174 -8.03 3.67 2.28
N TRP A 175 -7.22 3.50 3.30
CA TRP A 175 -7.68 3.26 4.67
C TRP A 175 -8.19 4.56 5.31
N ASP A 176 -9.20 4.46 6.16
CA ASP A 176 -9.79 5.63 6.83
C ASP A 176 -8.85 6.23 7.90
N GLU A 177 -7.95 5.41 8.43
CA GLU A 177 -6.93 5.86 9.38
C GLU A 177 -5.83 6.62 8.65
N ALA A 178 -5.65 7.89 8.99
CA ALA A 178 -4.61 8.76 8.43
C ALA A 178 -3.18 8.22 8.61
N THR A 179 -3.00 7.24 9.50
CA THR A 179 -1.72 6.57 9.77
C THR A 179 -1.32 5.60 8.65
N TYR A 180 -2.29 5.00 7.94
CA TYR A 180 -2.00 3.98 6.95
C TYR A 180 -1.89 4.59 5.55
N PRO A 181 -0.81 4.27 4.81
CA PRO A 181 -0.70 4.67 3.43
C PRO A 181 -1.66 3.86 2.56
N LEU A 182 -1.94 4.38 1.36
CA LEU A 182 -2.65 3.65 0.33
C LEU A 182 -1.87 2.39 -0.05
N ASP A 183 -2.54 1.24 0.00
CA ASP A 183 -1.90 -0.05 -0.23
C ASP A 183 -2.81 -1.04 -0.96
N VAL A 184 -2.22 -2.16 -1.41
CA VAL A 184 -2.92 -3.22 -2.15
C VAL A 184 -3.05 -4.47 -1.27
N ALA A 185 -4.29 -4.95 -1.13
CA ALA A 185 -4.65 -6.15 -0.39
C ALA A 185 -5.21 -7.24 -1.34
N GLU A 186 -5.02 -8.52 -0.97
CA GLU A 186 -5.70 -9.61 -1.66
C GLU A 186 -7.18 -9.64 -1.28
N GLU A 187 -8.03 -10.03 -2.22
CA GLU A 187 -9.50 -10.04 -2.01
C GLU A 187 -9.96 -10.89 -0.83
N MET A 188 -9.26 -11.99 -0.56
CA MET A 188 -9.59 -12.90 0.53
C MET A 188 -9.36 -12.30 1.93
N PHE A 189 -8.54 -11.25 2.00
CA PHE A 189 -8.27 -10.51 3.24
C PHE A 189 -9.22 -9.35 3.45
N LEU A 190 -10.12 -9.09 2.51
CA LEU A 190 -11.11 -8.03 2.60
C LEU A 190 -12.52 -8.60 2.78
N THR A 191 -13.33 -7.88 3.54
CA THR A 191 -14.78 -8.09 3.63
C THR A 191 -15.47 -6.79 3.25
N GLU A 192 -16.48 -6.90 2.40
CA GLU A 192 -17.35 -5.76 2.08
C GLU A 192 -18.13 -5.34 3.34
N VAL A 193 -18.20 -4.05 3.59
CA VAL A 193 -18.97 -3.48 4.69
C VAL A 193 -20.25 -2.90 4.10
N GLU A 194 -21.40 -3.42 4.55
CA GLU A 194 -22.70 -2.87 4.17
C GLU A 194 -22.82 -1.41 4.63
N GLY A 195 -22.99 -0.48 3.68
CA GLY A 195 -23.09 0.95 3.95
C GLY A 195 -23.10 1.80 2.68
N GLU A 196 -23.26 3.13 2.85
CA GLU A 196 -23.19 4.08 1.73
C GLU A 196 -21.81 3.99 1.05
N SER A 197 -21.76 3.60 -0.21
CA SER A 197 -20.51 3.62 -1.00
C SER A 197 -20.00 5.07 -1.13
N LEU A 198 -18.70 5.27 -1.35
CA LEU A 198 -18.16 6.64 -1.58
C LEU A 198 -18.88 7.35 -2.72
N SER A 199 -19.30 6.58 -3.72
CA SER A 199 -20.06 7.10 -4.86
C SER A 199 -21.41 7.68 -4.43
N GLU A 200 -22.13 7.00 -3.54
CA GLU A 200 -23.39 7.48 -2.97
C GLU A 200 -23.19 8.71 -2.08
N LEU A 201 -22.11 8.71 -1.28
CA LEU A 201 -21.72 9.85 -0.45
C LEU A 201 -21.44 11.09 -1.31
N HIS A 202 -20.66 10.95 -2.39
CA HIS A 202 -20.39 12.05 -3.33
C HIS A 202 -21.65 12.52 -4.06
N ILE A 203 -22.50 11.60 -4.51
CA ILE A 203 -23.80 11.94 -5.13
C ILE A 203 -24.66 12.74 -4.14
N ARG A 204 -24.71 12.31 -2.88
CA ARG A 204 -25.48 12.97 -1.82
C ARG A 204 -24.94 14.36 -1.49
N GLN A 205 -23.62 14.51 -1.38
CA GLN A 205 -22.98 15.82 -1.16
C GLN A 205 -23.21 16.77 -2.33
N ARG A 206 -23.08 16.28 -3.57
CA ARG A 206 -23.38 17.05 -4.79
C ARG A 206 -24.84 17.50 -4.80
N LYS A 207 -25.80 16.60 -4.52
CA LYS A 207 -27.23 16.93 -4.40
C LYS A 207 -27.49 17.99 -3.31
N LYS A 208 -26.84 17.90 -2.14
CA LYS A 208 -26.96 18.92 -1.08
C LYS A 208 -26.42 20.27 -1.52
N ARG A 209 -25.29 20.31 -2.23
CA ARG A 209 -24.70 21.56 -2.76
C ARG A 209 -25.61 22.22 -3.79
N TRP A 210 -26.21 21.43 -4.67
CA TRP A 210 -27.19 21.91 -5.66
C TRP A 210 -28.44 22.50 -5.00
N ARG A 211 -29.02 21.84 -4.00
CA ARG A 211 -30.20 22.37 -3.27
C ARG A 211 -29.91 23.72 -2.60
N ARG A 212 -28.75 23.86 -1.94
CA ARG A 212 -28.36 25.14 -1.33
C ARG A 212 -28.13 26.23 -2.37
N ALA A 213 -27.64 25.89 -3.56
CA ALA A 213 -27.39 26.86 -4.63
C ALA A 213 -28.69 27.29 -5.33
N SER A 214 -29.74 26.47 -5.33
CA SER A 214 -31.06 26.81 -5.89
C SER A 214 -31.94 27.62 -4.93
N ASP A 215 -31.55 27.72 -3.65
CA ASP A 215 -32.27 28.50 -2.64
C ASP A 215 -31.80 29.98 -2.59
N PHE A 216 -30.85 30.36 -3.45
CA PHE A 216 -30.37 31.73 -3.67
C PHE A 216 -30.77 32.21 -5.06
#